data_AF-A0A6V7L0E8-F1
#
_entry.id   AF-A0A6V7L0E8-F1
#
_cell.length_a   1.000
_cell.length_b   1.000
_cell.length_c   1.000
_cell.angle_alpha   90.00
_cell.angle_beta   90.00
_cell.angle_gamma   90.00
#
_symmetry.space_group_name_H-M   'P 1'
#
loop_
_entity.id
_entity.type
_entity.pdbx_description
1 polymer ?
#
loop_
_entity_poly.entity_id
_entity_poly.type
_entity_poly.pdbx_seq_one_letter_code
_entity_poly.pdbx_strand_id
1 'polypeptide(L)' 'FKPADPEDLLRAFQLLDPDNRGYIVREDFEKAMMEIGEPFTKEEIDEMMAIACDPNTNRISYEHYINLLIV' A
#
# COMPACT_ATOMS: atom_id res chain seq x y z
N PHE A 1 4.91 -15.14 -11.65
CA PHE A 1 4.98 -14.36 -10.41
C PHE A 1 4.08 -15.04 -9.39
N LYS A 2 4.61 -15.48 -8.25
CA LYS A 2 3.76 -15.81 -7.11
C LYS A 2 3.30 -14.46 -6.54
N PRO A 3 1.99 -14.21 -6.36
CA PRO A 3 1.57 -13.08 -5.54
C PRO A 3 2.23 -13.23 -4.18
N ALA A 4 2.70 -12.13 -3.60
CA ALA A 4 3.23 -12.15 -2.25
C ALA A 4 2.14 -12.69 -1.30
N ASP A 5 2.54 -13.52 -0.33
CA ASP A 5 1.58 -14.09 0.61
C ASP A 5 0.87 -12.96 1.38
N PRO A 6 -0.45 -13.06 1.61
CA PRO A 6 -1.24 -12.02 2.30
C PRO A 6 -0.64 -11.62 3.64
N GLU A 7 -0.09 -12.60 4.36
CA GLU A 7 0.57 -12.41 5.65
C GLU A 7 1.86 -11.61 5.51
N ASP A 8 2.65 -11.84 4.46
CA ASP A 8 3.89 -11.09 4.22
C ASP A 8 3.60 -9.64 3.81
N LEU A 9 2.56 -9.42 3.00
CA LEU A 9 2.08 -8.08 2.66
C LEU A 9 1.57 -7.35 3.90
N LEU A 10 0.77 -8.01 4.74
CA LEU A 10 0.28 -7.43 5.99
C LEU A 10 1.44 -7.04 6.91
N ARG A 11 2.47 -7.88 7.01
CA ARG A 11 3.65 -7.62 7.82
C ARG A 11 4.46 -6.43 7.29
N ALA A 12 4.60 -6.32 5.97
CA ALA A 12 5.24 -5.16 5.34
C ALA A 12 4.47 -3.86 5.64
N PHE A 13 3.13 -3.89 5.57
CA PHE A 13 2.31 -2.72 5.92
C PHE A 13 2.38 -2.38 7.42
N GLN A 14 2.44 -3.37 8.31
CA GLN A 14 2.66 -3.14 9.74
C GLN A 14 4.02 -2.51 10.06
N LEU A 15 5.06 -2.77 9.24
CA LEU A 15 6.35 -2.09 9.37
C LEU A 15 6.26 -0.61 8.96
N LEU A 16 5.38 -0.28 8.03
CA LEU A 16 5.13 1.09 7.57
C LEU A 16 4.17 1.87 8.49
N ASP A 17 3.35 1.18 9.27
CA ASP A 17 2.41 1.76 10.24
C ASP A 17 2.79 1.40 11.69
N PRO A 18 3.86 2.00 12.25
CA PRO A 18 4.32 1.70 13.60
C PRO A 18 3.27 2.02 14.69
N ASP A 19 2.36 2.94 14.39
CA ASP A 19 1.27 3.35 15.28
C ASP A 19 0.06 2.38 15.23
N ASN A 20 0.08 1.35 14.37
CA ASN A 20 -1.05 0.41 14.19
C ASN A 20 -2.39 1.14 13.98
N ARG A 21 -2.38 2.15 13.13
CA ARG A 21 -3.55 2.96 12.76
C ARG A 21 -4.57 2.15 11.94
N GLY A 22 -4.14 1.10 11.26
CA GLY A 22 -5.02 0.34 10.35
C GLY A 22 -4.99 0.84 8.90
N TYR A 23 -4.18 1.86 8.64
CA TYR A 23 -4.10 2.53 7.35
C TYR A 23 -2.78 3.27 7.21
N ILE A 24 -2.38 3.52 5.97
CA ILE A 24 -1.20 4.30 5.63
C ILE A 24 -1.67 5.53 4.85
N VAL A 25 -1.05 6.69 5.10
CA VAL A 25 -1.34 7.88 4.31
C VAL A 25 -0.65 7.78 2.96
N ARG A 26 -1.26 8.37 1.94
CA ARG A 26 -0.73 8.36 0.57
C ARG A 26 0.76 8.72 0.48
N GLU A 27 1.19 9.74 1.23
CA GLU A 27 2.59 10.21 1.21
C GLU A 27 3.58 9.17 1.77
N ASP A 28 3.20 8.43 2.81
CA ASP A 28 4.05 7.40 3.42
C ASP A 28 4.12 6.16 2.53
N PHE A 29 3.02 5.81 1.87
CA PHE A 29 3.00 4.71 0.90
C PHE A 29 3.79 5.06 -0.36
N GLU A 30 3.69 6.29 -0.88
CA GLU A 30 4.49 6.74 -2.03
C GLU A 30 5.99 6.64 -1.72
N LYS A 31 6.42 7.11 -0.54
CA LYS A 31 7.80 6.96 -0.08
C LYS A 31 8.22 5.50 0.02
N ALA A 32 7.40 4.66 0.65
CA ALA A 32 7.68 3.24 0.77
C ALA A 32 7.84 2.56 -0.59
N MET A 33 6.96 2.86 -1.55
CA MET A 33 7.04 2.30 -2.91
C MET A 33 8.22 2.84 -3.72
N MET A 34 8.73 4.02 -3.38
CA MET A 34 9.99 4.54 -3.96
C MET A 34 11.24 3.99 -3.27
N GLU A 35 11.15 3.55 -2.01
CA GLU A 35 12.27 2.99 -1.24
C GLU A 35 12.39 1.46 -1.37
N ILE A 36 11.29 0.76 -1.68
CA ILE A 36 11.27 -0.70 -1.80
C ILE A 36 11.73 -1.12 -3.21
N GLY A 37 12.99 -1.56 -3.30
CA GLY A 37 13.50 -2.28 -4.47
C GLY A 37 13.57 -1.42 -5.72
N GLU A 38 12.72 -1.74 -6.71
CA GLU A 38 12.64 -0.98 -7.96
C GLU A 38 11.55 0.09 -7.80
N PRO A 39 11.92 1.39 -7.81
CA PRO A 39 10.97 2.45 -7.54
C PRO A 39 9.90 2.50 -8.61
N PHE A 40 8.64 2.42 -8.17
CA PHE A 40 7.50 2.62 -9.05
C PHE A 40 7.51 4.05 -9.61
N THR A 41 7.05 4.21 -10.85
CA THR A 41 6.86 5.53 -11.43
C THR A 41 5.72 6.25 -10.74
N LYS A 42 5.73 7.59 -10.78
CA LYS A 42 4.62 8.38 -10.23
C LYS A 42 3.28 8.02 -10.85
N GLU A 43 3.26 7.66 -12.13
CA GLU A 43 2.05 7.26 -12.84
C GLU A 43 1.48 5.94 -12.29
N GLU A 44 2.33 4.92 -12.11
CA GLU A 44 1.93 3.65 -11.50
C GLU A 44 1.42 3.82 -10.07
N ILE A 45 2.08 4.67 -9.28
CA ILE A 45 1.62 4.99 -7.92
C ILE A 45 0.27 5.71 -7.99
N ASP A 46 0.06 6.67 -8.88
CA ASP A 46 -1.22 7.38 -8.99
C ASP A 46 -2.37 6.45 -9.39
N GLU A 47 -2.13 5.52 -10.31
CA GLU A 47 -3.10 4.47 -10.69
C GLU A 47 -3.41 3.53 -9.52
N MET A 48 -2.40 3.09 -8.76
CA MET A 48 -2.59 2.30 -7.55
C MET A 48 -3.40 3.07 -6.50
N MET A 49 -3.08 4.36 -6.29
CA MET A 49 -3.78 5.23 -5.35
C MET A 49 -5.23 5.44 -5.75
N ALA A 50 -5.52 5.60 -7.04
CA ALA A 50 -6.89 5.78 -7.52
C ALA A 50 -7.80 4.59 -7.16
N ILE A 51 -7.22 3.38 -7.02
CA ILE A 51 -7.95 2.15 -6.70
C ILE A 51 -7.93 1.88 -5.18
N ALA A 52 -6.79 2.10 -4.53
CA ALA A 52 -6.55 1.70 -3.14
C ALA A 52 -6.87 2.79 -2.11
N CYS A 53 -6.87 4.06 -2.51
CA CYS A 53 -6.99 5.20 -1.61
C CYS A 53 -8.45 5.66 -1.50
N ASP A 54 -8.89 5.90 -0.27
CA ASP A 54 -10.17 6.55 -0.02
C ASP A 54 -10.14 8.01 -0.47
N PRO A 55 -11.01 8.46 -1.39
CA PRO A 55 -10.99 9.82 -1.92
C PRO A 55 -11.35 10.89 -0.86
N ASN A 56 -12.04 10.48 0.20
CA ASN A 56 -12.46 11.38 1.27
C ASN A 56 -11.39 11.55 2.37
N THR A 57 -10.55 10.54 2.58
CA THR A 57 -9.61 10.51 3.71
C THR A 57 -8.14 10.54 3.28
N ASN A 58 -7.86 10.31 1.99
CA ASN A 58 -6.51 10.14 1.44
C ASN A 58 -5.69 9.06 2.18
N ARG A 59 -6.37 8.00 2.63
CA ARG A 59 -5.78 6.89 3.38
C ARG A 59 -5.97 5.59 2.61
N ILE A 60 -5.00 4.70 2.76
CA ILE A 60 -4.99 3.37 2.18
C ILE A 60 -5.18 2.38 3.31
N SER A 61 -6.28 1.64 3.30
CA SER A 61 -6.45 0.50 4.19
C SER A 61 -5.70 -0.70 3.61
N TYR A 62 -4.68 -1.17 4.32
CA TYR A 62 -3.89 -2.31 3.87
C TYR A 62 -4.74 -3.59 3.78
N GLU A 63 -5.76 -3.78 4.62
CA GLU A 63 -6.68 -4.92 4.50
C GLU A 63 -7.46 -4.87 3.17
N HIS A 64 -7.96 -3.68 2.81
CA HIS A 64 -8.66 -3.51 1.54
C HIS A 64 -7.72 -3.74 0.35
N TYR A 65 -6.51 -3.19 0.43
CA TYR A 65 -5.50 -3.32 -0.62
C TYR A 65 -5.01 -4.76 -0.80
N ILE A 66 -4.75 -5.48 0.29
CA ILE A 66 -4.39 -6.90 0.25
C ILE A 66 -5.52 -7.73 -0.38
N ASN A 67 -6.79 -7.45 -0.03
CA ASN A 67 -7.93 -8.13 -0.65
C ASN A 67 -8.04 -7.86 -2.15
N LEU A 68 -7.68 -6.66 -2.62
CA LEU A 68 -7.64 -6.33 -4.06
C LEU A 68 -6.54 -7.12 -4.80
N LEU A 69 -5.41 -7.41 -4.13
CA LEU A 69 -4.29 -8.13 -4.73
C LEU A 69 -4.44 -9.67 -4.72
N ILE A 70 -5.34 -10.21 -3.90
CA ILE A 70 -5.59 -11.65 -3.77
C ILE A 70 -6.63 -12.17 -4.78
N VAL A 71 -7.33 -11.27 -5.48
CA VAL A 71 -8.32 -11.59 -6.53
C VAL A 71 -7.70 -12.28 -7.74
#